data_AF-A0A0Q3HRX2-F1
#
_entry.id   AF-A0A0Q3HRX2-F1
#
_cell.length_a   1.000
_cell.length_b   1.000
_cell.length_c   1.000
_cell.angle_alpha   90.00
_cell.angle_beta   90.00
_cell.angle_gamma   90.00
#
_symmetry.space_group_name_H-M   'P 1'
#
loop_
_entity.id
_entity.type
_entity.pdbx_description
1 polymer ?
#
loop_
_entity_poly.entity_id
_entity_poly.type
_entity_poly.pdbx_seq_one_letter_code
_entity_poly.pdbx_strand_id
1 'polypeptide(L)'
;MKKKLLFKLIPLLFLGSVKVFHAQDKAETALQKFGENYPQEKIHLLLNKDHYVAGENLWFKSFVFDGYNRSDISTSLFVELYDSSKKITG
;
A
#
# COMPACT_ATOMS: atom_id res chain seq x y z
N MET A 1 -38.76 9.67 -45.11
CA MET A 1 -37.63 8.72 -45.01
C MET A 1 -36.69 8.96 -43.81
N LYS A 2 -36.42 10.21 -43.39
CA LYS A 2 -35.48 10.54 -42.30
C LYS A 2 -35.81 9.92 -40.92
N LYS A 3 -37.10 9.81 -40.54
CA LYS A 3 -37.55 9.21 -39.26
C LYS A 3 -37.27 7.69 -39.14
N LYS A 4 -37.29 6.96 -40.26
CA LYS A 4 -36.95 5.52 -40.31
C LYS A 4 -35.44 5.27 -40.20
N LEU A 5 -34.62 6.29 -40.51
CA LEU A 5 -33.16 6.23 -40.39
C LEU A 5 -32.73 6.47 -38.93
N LEU A 6 -33.37 7.42 -38.24
CA LEU A 6 -33.17 7.69 -36.81
C LEU A 6 -33.48 6.47 -35.92
N PHE A 7 -34.54 5.70 -36.23
CA PHE A 7 -34.89 4.50 -35.46
C PHE A 7 -33.86 3.35 -35.61
N LYS A 8 -33.09 3.33 -36.70
CA LYS A 8 -32.00 2.36 -36.93
C LYS A 8 -30.69 2.73 -36.24
N LEU A 9 -30.51 3.99 -35.85
CA LEU A 9 -29.31 4.48 -35.15
C LEU A 9 -29.32 4.16 -33.65
N ILE A 10 -30.50 4.01 -33.04
CA ILE A 10 -30.69 3.68 -31.61
C ILE A 10 -30.06 2.33 -31.23
N PRO A 11 -30.32 1.20 -31.92
CA PRO A 11 -29.70 -0.08 -31.58
C PRO A 11 -28.18 -0.10 -31.86
N LEU A 12 -27.69 0.71 -32.80
CA LEU A 12 -26.26 0.85 -33.09
C LEU A 12 -25.53 1.58 -31.95
N LEU A 13 -26.17 2.56 -31.31
CA LEU A 13 -25.64 3.23 -30.12
C LEU A 13 -25.64 2.28 -28.90
N PHE A 14 -26.69 1.47 -28.74
CA PHE A 14 -26.83 0.51 -27.64
C PHE A 14 -25.78 -0.62 -27.71
N LEU A 15 -25.40 -1.08 -28.92
CA LEU A 15 -24.36 -2.10 -29.10
C LEU A 15 -22.95 -1.59 -28.74
N GLY A 16 -22.71 -0.27 -28.83
CA GLY A 16 -21.43 0.35 -28.45
C GLY A 16 -21.22 0.45 -26.93
N SER A 17 -22.30 0.50 -26.14
CA SER A 17 -22.24 0.70 -24.69
C SER A 17 -21.77 -0.53 -23.90
N VAL A 18 -21.88 -1.74 -24.46
CA VAL A 18 -21.57 -2.99 -23.74
C VAL A 18 -20.07 -3.14 -23.43
N LYS A 19 -19.20 -2.50 -24.23
CA LYS A 19 -17.73 -2.60 -24.06
C LYS A 19 -17.15 -1.73 -22.93
N VAL A 20 -17.92 -0.78 -22.40
CA VAL A 20 -17.46 0.13 -21.34
C VAL A 20 -17.47 -0.55 -19.96
N PHE A 21 -18.36 -1.53 -19.74
CA PHE A 21 -18.49 -2.21 -18.45
C PHE A 21 -17.28 -3.10 -18.07
N HIS A 22 -16.63 -3.75 -19.05
CA HIS A 22 -15.52 -4.69 -18.79
C HIS A 22 -14.15 -4.04 -18.58
N ALA A 23 -14.01 -2.72 -18.77
CA ALA A 23 -12.72 -2.04 -18.63
C ALA A 23 -12.31 -1.85 -17.15
N GLN A 24 -13.28 -1.86 -16.23
CA GLN A 24 -13.06 -1.59 -14.81
C GLN A 24 -12.46 -2.78 -14.06
N ASP A 25 -12.80 -4.02 -14.46
CA ASP A 25 -12.34 -5.27 -13.83
C ASP A 25 -10.82 -5.40 -13.73
N LYS A 26 -10.09 -4.88 -14.74
CA LYS A 26 -8.63 -5.00 -14.81
C LYS A 26 -7.92 -4.17 -13.74
N ALA A 27 -8.40 -2.95 -13.50
CA ALA A 27 -7.81 -2.07 -12.50
C ALA A 27 -8.06 -2.58 -11.09
N GLU A 28 -9.28 -3.07 -10.83
CA GLU A 28 -9.66 -3.68 -9.57
C GLU A 28 -8.85 -4.96 -9.30
N THR A 29 -8.74 -5.85 -10.30
CA THR A 29 -7.92 -7.06 -10.19
C THR A 29 -6.44 -6.73 -9.94
N ALA A 30 -5.91 -5.69 -10.59
CA ALA A 30 -4.53 -5.27 -10.39
C ALA A 30 -4.31 -4.74 -8.96
N LEU A 31 -5.25 -3.96 -8.44
CA LEU A 31 -5.18 -3.44 -7.07
C LEU A 31 -5.29 -4.57 -6.03
N GLN A 32 -6.19 -5.54 -6.26
CA GLN A 32 -6.32 -6.71 -5.42
C GLN A 32 -5.01 -7.51 -5.38
N LYS A 33 -4.45 -7.85 -6.56
CA LYS A 33 -3.16 -8.54 -6.64
C LYS A 33 -2.04 -7.76 -5.99
N PHE A 34 -2.05 -6.44 -6.09
CA PHE A 34 -1.05 -5.61 -5.43
C PHE A 34 -1.15 -5.74 -3.91
N GLY A 35 -2.37 -5.64 -3.34
CA GLY A 35 -2.59 -5.81 -1.91
C GLY A 35 -2.23 -7.22 -1.39
N GLU A 36 -2.51 -8.26 -2.18
CA GLU A 36 -2.20 -9.64 -1.83
C GLU A 36 -0.69 -9.94 -1.89
N ASN A 37 0.02 -9.44 -2.91
CA ASN A 37 1.44 -9.74 -3.11
C ASN A 37 2.37 -8.82 -2.30
N TYR A 38 1.90 -7.65 -1.89
CA TYR A 38 2.69 -6.65 -1.18
C TYR A 38 1.95 -6.16 0.08
N PRO A 39 1.74 -7.04 1.07
CA PRO A 39 1.13 -6.66 2.33
C PRO A 39 1.94 -5.54 3.00
N GLN A 40 1.24 -4.58 3.59
CA GLN A 40 1.85 -3.37 4.13
C GLN A 40 2.17 -3.55 5.61
N GLU A 41 3.45 -3.74 5.93
CA GLU A 41 3.91 -3.81 7.31
C GLU A 41 4.33 -2.44 7.85
N LYS A 42 3.99 -2.17 9.11
CA LYS A 42 4.39 -0.96 9.83
C LYS A 42 5.22 -1.32 11.04
N ILE A 43 6.41 -0.71 11.13
CA ILE A 43 7.32 -0.87 12.26
C ILE A 43 7.10 0.28 13.24
N HIS A 44 6.84 -0.04 14.50
CA HIS A 44 6.75 0.90 15.60
C HIS A 44 7.92 0.67 16.55
N LEU A 45 8.68 1.73 16.85
CA LEU A 45 9.77 1.71 17.82
C LEU A 45 9.34 2.44 19.09
N LEU A 46 9.39 1.73 20.21
CA LEU A 46 9.19 2.28 21.55
C LEU A 46 10.55 2.40 22.24
N LEU A 47 11.01 3.64 22.40
CA LEU A 47 12.22 3.97 23.14
C LEU A 47 11.92 4.02 24.64
N ASN A 48 12.94 3.77 25.46
CA ASN A 48 12.79 3.88 26.91
C ASN A 48 12.76 5.35 27.41
N LYS A 49 13.28 6.30 26.63
CA LYS A 49 13.30 7.74 26.93
C LYS A 49 13.22 8.56 25.64
N ASP A 50 12.76 9.80 25.77
CA ASP A 50 12.73 10.77 24.66
C ASP A 50 14.08 11.47 24.45
N HIS A 51 14.90 11.55 25.51
CA HIS A 51 16.21 12.21 25.51
C HIS A 51 17.24 11.37 26.27
N TYR A 52 18.48 11.40 25.77
CA TYR A 52 19.61 10.67 26.33
C TYR A 52 20.80 11.61 26.49
N VAL A 53 21.52 11.45 27.60
CA VAL A 53 22.81 12.09 27.84
C VAL A 53 23.93 11.21 27.25
N ALA A 54 25.03 11.82 26.85
CA ALA A 54 26.19 11.09 26.33
C ALA A 54 26.67 10.03 27.33
N GLY A 55 26.90 8.81 26.82
CA GLY A 55 27.31 7.65 27.63
C GLY A 55 26.15 6.81 28.19
N GLU A 56 24.89 7.23 28.00
CA GLU A 56 23.74 6.40 28.35
C GLU A 56 23.47 5.30 27.31
N ASN A 57 22.91 4.17 27.77
CA ASN A 57 22.43 3.11 26.90
C ASN A 57 21.03 3.43 26.36
N LEU A 58 20.87 3.33 25.03
CA LEU A 58 19.58 3.44 24.35
C LEU A 58 18.92 2.07 24.27
N TRP A 59 17.80 1.90 24.96
CA TRP A 59 16.99 0.68 24.91
C TRP A 59 15.73 0.94 24.11
N PHE A 60 15.36 -0.01 23.25
CA PHE A 60 14.10 0.06 22.49
C PHE A 60 13.42 -1.30 22.40
N LYS A 61 12.10 -1.27 22.18
CA LYS A 61 11.30 -2.41 21.74
C LYS A 61 10.69 -2.09 20.39
N SER A 62 10.72 -3.05 19.47
CA SER A 62 10.09 -2.92 18.16
C SER A 62 8.85 -3.79 18.06
N PHE A 63 7.85 -3.29 17.34
CA PHE A 63 6.64 -4.04 17.01
C PHE A 63 6.33 -3.88 15.53
N VAL A 64 6.04 -4.99 14.85
CA VAL A 64 5.62 -4.98 13.45
C VAL A 64 4.14 -5.31 13.38
N PHE A 65 3.39 -4.55 12.60
CA PHE A 65 1.95 -4.72 12.42
C PHE A 65 1.61 -4.84 10.94
N ASP A 66 0.67 -5.73 10.62
CA ASP A 66 -0.05 -5.76 9.34
C ASP A 66 -1.51 -5.35 9.61
N GLY A 67 -1.89 -4.19 9.08
CA GLY A 67 -3.16 -3.55 9.44
C GLY A 67 -3.27 -3.27 10.95
N TYR A 68 -4.20 -3.97 11.61
CA TYR A 68 -4.46 -3.84 13.05
C TYR A 68 -3.87 -4.98 13.89
N ASN A 69 -3.29 -6.00 13.24
CA ASN A 69 -2.76 -7.20 13.90
C ASN A 69 -1.24 -7.15 13.93
N ARG A 70 -0.63 -7.89 14.88
CA ARG A 70 0.83 -8.10 14.85
C ARG A 70 1.17 -8.88 13.58
N SER A 71 2.16 -8.41 12.84
CA SER A 71 2.62 -9.09 11.63
C SER A 71 3.26 -10.44 11.97
N ASP A 72 2.94 -11.45 11.18
CA ASP A 72 3.57 -12.76 11.12
C ASP A 72 4.38 -12.96 9.83
N ILE A 73 4.49 -11.91 8.99
CA ILE A 73 5.14 -11.95 7.67
C ILE A 73 6.67 -11.84 7.83
N SER A 74 7.14 -10.75 8.47
CA SER A 74 8.58 -10.49 8.66
C SER A 74 9.09 -11.02 10.01
N THR A 75 10.22 -11.74 9.98
CA THR A 75 10.85 -12.34 11.18
C THR A 75 12.10 -11.62 11.68
N SER A 76 12.74 -10.83 10.81
CA SER A 76 14.00 -10.14 11.09
C SER A 76 13.85 -8.64 10.89
N LEU A 77 14.38 -7.85 11.83
CA LEU A 77 14.44 -6.39 11.75
C LEU A 77 15.91 -5.95 11.77
N PHE A 78 16.35 -5.29 10.70
CA PHE A 78 17.66 -4.65 10.63
C PHE A 78 17.55 -3.23 11.17
N VAL A 79 18.42 -2.88 12.12
CA VAL A 79 18.42 -1.57 12.78
C VAL A 79 19.80 -0.96 12.66
N GLU A 80 19.85 0.27 12.17
CA GLU A 80 21.07 1.06 12.04
C GLU A 80 20.90 2.36 12.83
N LEU A 81 21.89 2.69 13.66
CA LEU A 81 21.92 3.95 14.40
C LEU A 81 22.82 4.95 13.67
N TYR A 82 22.27 6.12 13.39
CA TYR A 82 22.97 7.22 12.74
C TYR A 82 23.30 8.29 13.77
N ASP A 83 24.53 8.81 13.72
CA ASP A 83 24.89 9.99 14.48
C ASP A 83 24.39 11.29 13.83
N SER A 84 24.61 12.42 14.49
CA SER A 84 24.23 13.75 13.99
C SER A 84 24.88 14.12 12.64
N SER A 85 26.00 13.49 12.26
CA SER A 85 26.69 13.67 10.99
C SER A 85 26.22 12.69 9.90
N LYS A 86 25.19 11.87 10.19
CA LYS A 86 24.68 10.76 9.35
C LYS A 86 25.69 9.64 9.14
N LYS A 87 26.67 9.50 10.03
CA LYS A 87 27.56 8.35 10.01
C LYS A 87 26.91 7.20 10.76
N ILE A 88 26.94 6.02 10.15
CA ILE A 88 26.49 4.77 10.79
C ILE A 88 27.44 4.50 11.95
N THR A 89 26.86 4.39 13.14
CA THR A 89 27.61 4.10 14.37
C THR A 89 27.00 2.82 14.95
N GLY A 90 27.78 1.74 14.95
CA GLY A 90 27.39 0.42 15.41
C GLY A 90 28.61 -0.33 15.91
#